data_AF-A0A919RFB6-F1
#
_entry.id   AF-A0A919RFB6-F1
#
_cell.length_a   1.000
_cell.length_b   1.000
_cell.length_c   1.000
_cell.angle_alpha   90.00
_cell.angle_beta   90.00
_cell.angle_gamma   90.00
#
_symmetry.space_group_name_H-M   'P 1'
#
loop_
_entity.id
_entity.type
_entity.pdbx_description
1 polymer ?
#
loop_
_entity_poly.entity_id
_entity_poly.type
_entity_poly.pdbx_seq_one_letter_code
_entity_poly.pdbx_strand_id
1 'polypeptide(L)'
;MLVIRLIGPVMRAIDWIPLLVTGPLSLALIGVIDAGAPLDSGMALTLLRMLGLLLAAAAGFAVLDEMAPSTAATPAPRRLRHRIRYAAGGLTAAAFWAAACTIATARLAEGGTLRIPGLAVEAATCIAAGLLTTTIAARRHHGRSAALRGMGGLLAVFAVTLVLRGPYWPWLNPTEPTWEVVHYGWSATLVLVVIALDSMAREPHRTRHIHTADR
;
A
#
# COMPACT_ATOMS: atom_id res chain seq x y z
N MET A 1 26.36 -7.15 8.95
CA MET A 1 26.42 -8.10 7.82
C MET A 1 25.21 -9.03 7.68
N LEU A 2 24.57 -9.48 8.78
CA LEU A 2 23.47 -10.45 8.74
C LEU A 2 22.22 -9.92 7.98
N VAL A 3 21.88 -8.64 8.13
CA VAL A 3 20.73 -8.01 7.44
C VAL A 3 20.89 -8.05 5.91
N ILE A 4 22.05 -7.70 5.38
CA ILE A 4 22.32 -7.69 3.93
C ILE A 4 22.14 -9.09 3.33
N ARG A 5 22.59 -10.14 4.05
CA ARG A 5 22.42 -11.53 3.61
C ARG A 5 20.95 -11.98 3.60
N LEU A 6 20.07 -11.34 4.36
CA LEU A 6 18.63 -11.65 4.39
C LEU A 6 17.83 -10.95 3.31
N ILE A 7 18.29 -9.81 2.80
CA ILE A 7 17.57 -9.04 1.77
C ILE A 7 17.37 -9.91 0.53
N GLY A 8 18.43 -10.53 0.00
CA GLY A 8 18.35 -11.34 -1.24
C GLY A 8 17.28 -12.45 -1.18
N PRO A 9 17.31 -13.35 -0.19
CA PRO A 9 16.30 -14.39 -0.03
C PRO A 9 14.89 -13.85 0.18
N VAL A 10 14.72 -12.80 1.00
CA VAL A 10 13.39 -12.21 1.24
C VAL A 10 12.84 -11.60 -0.03
N MET A 11 13.67 -10.88 -0.81
CA MET A 11 13.26 -10.28 -2.07
C MET A 11 12.87 -11.33 -3.11
N ARG A 12 13.57 -12.48 -3.18
CA ARG A 12 13.17 -13.58 -4.09
C ARG A 12 11.87 -14.26 -3.69
N ALA A 13 11.51 -14.24 -2.42
CA ALA A 13 10.28 -14.85 -1.91
C ALA A 13 9.03 -13.97 -2.08
N ILE A 14 9.19 -12.72 -2.51
CA ILE A 14 8.09 -11.80 -2.80
C ILE A 14 7.49 -12.15 -4.17
N ASP A 15 6.17 -12.28 -4.24
CA ASP A 15 5.46 -12.32 -5.52
C ASP A 15 5.43 -10.91 -6.13
N TRP A 16 6.43 -10.62 -6.98
CA TRP A 16 6.57 -9.33 -7.64
C TRP A 16 5.58 -9.12 -8.79
N ILE A 17 4.95 -10.19 -9.29
CA ILE A 17 4.15 -10.14 -10.52
C ILE A 17 3.03 -9.08 -10.41
N PRO A 18 2.22 -9.03 -9.33
CA PRO A 18 1.15 -8.03 -9.23
C PRO A 18 1.66 -6.59 -9.29
N LEU A 19 2.78 -6.28 -8.62
CA LEU A 19 3.36 -4.93 -8.65
C LEU A 19 3.99 -4.60 -10.00
N LEU A 20 4.74 -5.53 -10.58
CA LEU A 20 5.42 -5.35 -11.86
C LEU A 20 4.48 -5.32 -13.06
N VAL A 21 3.26 -5.86 -12.93
CA VAL A 21 2.20 -5.71 -13.95
C VAL A 21 1.41 -4.42 -13.70
N THR A 22 0.94 -4.21 -12.46
CA THR A 22 0.09 -3.05 -12.13
C THR A 22 0.83 -1.73 -12.29
N GLY A 23 2.11 -1.67 -11.91
CA GLY A 23 2.93 -0.46 -12.01
C GLY A 23 3.05 0.08 -13.44
N PRO A 24 3.66 -0.67 -14.38
CA PRO A 24 3.77 -0.26 -15.77
C PRO A 24 2.42 -0.03 -16.44
N LEU A 25 1.40 -0.86 -16.14
CA LEU A 25 0.05 -0.65 -16.66
C LEU A 25 -0.54 0.69 -16.19
N SER A 26 -0.31 1.05 -14.93
CA SER A 26 -0.73 2.35 -14.37
C SER A 26 -0.04 3.52 -15.07
N LEU A 27 1.27 3.41 -15.31
CA LEU A 27 2.04 4.42 -16.04
C LEU A 27 1.61 4.55 -17.50
N ALA A 28 1.33 3.42 -18.16
CA ALA A 28 0.81 3.41 -19.52
C ALA A 28 -0.57 4.07 -19.59
N LEU A 29 -1.46 3.74 -18.64
CA LEU A 29 -2.80 4.31 -18.59
C LEU A 29 -2.78 5.83 -18.46
N ILE A 30 -1.98 6.38 -17.52
CA ILE A 30 -1.87 7.84 -17.36
C ILE A 30 -1.13 8.51 -18.53
N GLY A 31 -0.25 7.80 -19.22
CA GLY A 31 0.42 8.29 -20.42
C GLY A 31 -0.46 8.31 -21.68
N VAL A 32 -1.43 7.39 -21.78
CA VAL A 32 -2.24 7.17 -23.00
C VAL A 32 -3.63 7.80 -22.92
N ILE A 33 -4.23 7.97 -21.73
CA ILE A 33 -5.53 8.63 -21.59
C ILE A 33 -5.46 10.03 -22.20
N ASP A 34 -6.36 10.35 -23.12
CA ASP A 34 -6.40 11.62 -23.86
C ASP A 34 -5.05 11.97 -24.51
N ALA A 35 -4.34 10.98 -25.04
CA ALA A 35 -3.07 11.20 -25.72
C ALA A 35 -3.20 12.27 -26.81
N GLY A 36 -2.33 13.29 -26.75
CA GLY A 36 -2.35 14.44 -27.66
C GLY A 36 -3.12 15.66 -27.12
N ALA A 37 -3.83 15.53 -26.00
CA ALA A 37 -4.43 16.65 -25.28
C ALA A 37 -3.81 16.83 -23.89
N PRO A 38 -3.78 18.09 -23.37
CA PRO A 38 -3.42 18.33 -21.99
C PRO A 38 -4.46 17.71 -21.04
N LEU A 39 -3.97 17.16 -19.94
CA LEU A 39 -4.78 16.49 -18.93
C LEU A 39 -5.41 17.53 -17.99
N ASP A 40 -6.72 17.47 -17.82
CA ASP A 40 -7.43 18.27 -16.82
C ASP A 40 -6.95 17.92 -15.39
N SER A 41 -6.82 18.93 -14.53
CA SER A 41 -6.34 18.75 -13.15
C SER A 41 -7.26 17.83 -12.33
N GLY A 42 -8.57 17.90 -12.52
CA GLY A 42 -9.54 17.02 -11.85
C GLY A 42 -9.43 15.57 -12.31
N MET A 43 -9.22 15.37 -13.63
CA MET A 43 -8.94 14.04 -14.18
C MET A 43 -7.61 13.48 -13.66
N ALA A 44 -6.53 14.27 -13.69
CA ALA A 44 -5.21 13.89 -13.18
C ALA A 44 -5.27 13.48 -11.70
N LEU A 45 -5.97 14.27 -10.88
CA LEU A 45 -6.23 13.99 -9.47
C LEU A 45 -6.92 12.64 -9.28
N THR A 46 -8.01 12.40 -10.02
CA THR A 46 -8.79 11.18 -9.92
C THR A 46 -7.97 9.97 -10.34
N LEU A 47 -7.22 10.07 -11.45
CA LEU A 47 -6.33 9.01 -11.91
C LEU A 47 -5.28 8.68 -10.85
N LEU A 48 -4.56 9.66 -10.31
CA LEU A 48 -3.52 9.43 -9.31
C LEU A 48 -4.06 8.76 -8.03
N ARG A 49 -5.29 9.09 -7.61
CA ARG A 49 -5.96 8.42 -6.49
C ARG A 49 -6.29 6.96 -6.79
N MET A 50 -6.86 6.68 -7.96
CA MET A 50 -7.17 5.32 -8.39
C MET A 50 -5.91 4.47 -8.56
N LEU A 51 -4.84 5.05 -9.13
CA LEU A 51 -3.53 4.40 -9.23
C LEU A 51 -2.95 4.11 -7.84
N GLY A 52 -3.07 5.05 -6.89
CA GLY A 52 -2.65 4.83 -5.50
C GLY A 52 -3.33 3.61 -4.87
N LEU A 53 -4.64 3.45 -5.09
CA LEU A 53 -5.41 2.30 -4.59
C LEU A 53 -5.04 0.99 -5.29
N LEU A 54 -4.85 1.00 -6.62
CA LEU A 54 -4.43 -0.17 -7.38
C LEU A 54 -3.04 -0.65 -6.95
N LEU A 55 -2.09 0.28 -6.80
CA LEU A 55 -0.74 0.00 -6.32
C LEU A 55 -0.75 -0.48 -4.87
N ALA A 56 -1.61 0.08 -4.01
CA ALA A 56 -1.81 -0.38 -2.64
C ALA A 56 -2.33 -1.83 -2.58
N ALA A 57 -3.29 -2.17 -3.43
CA ALA A 57 -3.81 -3.53 -3.54
C ALA A 57 -2.73 -4.52 -4.03
N ALA A 58 -1.96 -4.12 -5.05
CA ALA A 58 -0.84 -4.92 -5.57
C ALA A 58 0.28 -5.09 -4.52
N ALA A 59 0.59 -4.06 -3.74
CA ALA A 59 1.59 -4.12 -2.67
C ALA A 59 1.23 -5.13 -1.58
N GLY A 60 -0.07 -5.39 -1.35
CA GLY A 60 -0.54 -6.44 -0.43
C GLY A 60 0.03 -7.82 -0.76
N PHE A 61 0.20 -8.17 -2.03
CA PHE A 61 0.78 -9.45 -2.44
C PHE A 61 2.23 -9.61 -2.02
N ALA A 62 2.99 -8.51 -1.94
CA ALA A 62 4.38 -8.56 -1.51
C ALA A 62 4.56 -8.91 -0.02
N VAL A 63 3.49 -8.80 0.78
CA VAL A 63 3.49 -9.16 2.20
C VAL A 63 3.45 -10.67 2.41
N LEU A 64 2.87 -11.39 1.46
CA LEU A 64 2.64 -12.82 1.59
C LEU A 64 3.96 -13.61 1.54
N ASP A 65 4.00 -14.67 2.33
CA ASP A 65 5.13 -15.60 2.38
C ASP A 65 4.70 -16.96 1.86
N GLU A 66 4.71 -17.13 0.53
CA GLU A 66 4.41 -18.45 -0.06
C GLU A 66 5.42 -19.51 0.37
N MET A 67 6.64 -19.09 0.73
CA MET A 67 7.72 -19.95 1.21
C MET A 67 7.80 -20.04 2.74
N ALA A 68 6.79 -19.61 3.49
CA ALA A 68 6.79 -19.72 4.95
C ALA A 68 7.08 -21.15 5.47
N PRO A 69 6.54 -22.24 4.85
CA PRO A 69 6.82 -23.60 5.30
C PRO A 69 8.28 -24.02 5.10
N SER A 70 8.92 -23.60 4.00
CA SER A 70 10.29 -23.99 3.67
C SER A 70 11.35 -23.10 4.32
N THR A 71 11.00 -21.85 4.68
CA THR A 71 11.92 -20.88 5.30
C THR A 71 11.89 -20.91 6.83
N ALA A 72 11.08 -21.78 7.46
CA ALA A 72 10.97 -21.91 8.91
C ALA A 72 12.31 -22.23 9.61
N ALA A 73 13.24 -22.87 8.90
CA ALA A 73 14.58 -23.19 9.41
C ALA A 73 15.58 -22.01 9.35
N THR A 74 15.22 -20.88 8.71
CA THR A 74 16.14 -19.73 8.62
C THR A 74 16.21 -19.00 9.97
N PRO A 75 17.43 -18.73 10.51
CA PRO A 75 17.63 -18.16 11.86
C PRO A 75 17.25 -16.66 11.97
N ALA A 76 16.46 -16.14 11.03
CA ALA A 76 16.04 -14.74 11.06
C ALA A 76 14.74 -14.56 11.85
N PRO A 77 14.62 -13.49 12.66
CA PRO A 77 13.36 -13.13 13.31
C PRO A 77 12.27 -12.87 12.27
N ARG A 78 11.08 -13.46 12.45
CA ARG A 78 9.92 -13.26 11.57
C ARG A 78 9.60 -11.78 11.38
N ARG A 79 9.70 -10.98 12.46
CA ARG A 79 9.49 -9.52 12.44
C ARG A 79 10.38 -8.80 11.43
N LEU A 80 11.65 -9.19 11.32
CA LEU A 80 12.59 -8.56 10.40
C LEU A 80 12.24 -8.89 8.94
N ARG A 81 11.96 -10.17 8.65
CA ARG A 81 11.53 -10.59 7.30
C ARG A 81 10.27 -9.85 6.87
N HIS A 82 9.30 -9.74 7.77
CA HIS A 82 8.04 -9.06 7.50
C HIS A 82 8.22 -7.56 7.22
N ARG A 83 9.03 -6.87 8.03
CA ARG A 83 9.39 -5.46 7.81
C ARG A 83 10.07 -5.22 6.48
N ILE A 84 11.01 -6.10 6.09
CA ILE A 84 11.67 -6.00 4.78
C ILE A 84 10.64 -6.13 3.66
N ARG A 85 9.68 -7.07 3.76
CA ARG A 85 8.62 -7.22 2.76
C ARG A 85 7.71 -6.00 2.65
N TYR A 86 7.28 -5.45 3.78
CA TYR A 86 6.48 -4.22 3.80
C TYR A 86 7.21 -3.05 3.15
N ALA A 87 8.48 -2.86 3.53
CA ALA A 87 9.30 -1.81 2.97
C ALA A 87 9.50 -2.01 1.47
N ALA A 88 9.83 -3.23 1.03
CA ALA A 88 10.03 -3.55 -0.38
C ALA A 88 8.76 -3.31 -1.21
N GLY A 89 7.63 -3.93 -0.85
CA GLY A 89 6.37 -3.76 -1.57
C GLY A 89 5.85 -2.32 -1.54
N GLY A 90 5.89 -1.68 -0.36
CA GLY A 90 5.44 -0.31 -0.17
C GLY A 90 6.29 0.72 -0.92
N LEU A 91 7.62 0.61 -0.87
CA LEU A 91 8.52 1.51 -1.59
C LEU A 91 8.43 1.32 -3.10
N THR A 92 8.28 0.09 -3.60
CA THR A 92 8.06 -0.15 -5.02
C THR A 92 6.73 0.46 -5.50
N ALA A 93 5.65 0.30 -4.74
CA ALA A 93 4.37 0.95 -5.03
C ALA A 93 4.50 2.49 -5.02
N ALA A 94 5.18 3.05 -4.02
CA ALA A 94 5.42 4.49 -3.94
C ALA A 94 6.27 5.01 -5.11
N ALA A 95 7.26 4.24 -5.58
CA ALA A 95 8.08 4.60 -6.75
C ALA A 95 7.25 4.65 -8.03
N PHE A 96 6.37 3.65 -8.27
CA PHE A 96 5.45 3.68 -9.41
C PHE A 96 4.46 4.85 -9.32
N TRP A 97 3.94 5.14 -8.13
CA TRP A 97 3.05 6.27 -7.92
C TRP A 97 3.75 7.62 -8.15
N ALA A 98 5.00 7.76 -7.70
CA ALA A 98 5.81 8.94 -7.94
C ALA A 98 6.08 9.14 -9.45
N ALA A 99 6.38 8.07 -10.17
CA ALA A 99 6.51 8.11 -11.63
C ALA A 99 5.19 8.46 -12.33
N ALA A 100 4.04 8.02 -11.79
CA ALA A 100 2.75 8.45 -12.30
C ALA A 100 2.55 9.96 -12.07
N CYS A 101 2.97 10.49 -10.93
CA CYS A 101 2.90 11.93 -10.64
C CYS A 101 3.76 12.77 -11.60
N THR A 102 4.96 12.31 -11.95
CA THR A 102 5.81 13.03 -12.91
C THR A 102 5.16 13.07 -14.29
N ILE A 103 4.59 11.95 -14.75
CA ILE A 103 3.85 11.88 -16.02
C ILE A 103 2.62 12.79 -15.96
N ALA A 104 1.82 12.71 -14.90
CA ALA A 104 0.62 13.53 -14.72
C ALA A 104 0.96 15.02 -14.80
N THR A 105 1.98 15.44 -14.05
CA THR A 105 2.43 16.84 -13.97
C THR A 105 2.93 17.34 -15.31
N ALA A 106 3.70 16.52 -16.05
CA ALA A 106 4.18 16.88 -17.38
C ALA A 106 3.07 17.01 -18.43
N ARG A 107 1.89 16.43 -18.16
CA ARG A 107 0.74 16.46 -19.06
C ARG A 107 -0.31 17.49 -18.70
N LEU A 108 -0.18 18.20 -17.58
CA LEU A 108 -1.16 19.23 -17.19
C LEU A 108 -1.23 20.35 -18.23
N ALA A 109 -2.43 20.93 -18.38
CA ALA A 109 -2.60 22.19 -19.12
C ALA A 109 -1.76 23.31 -18.48
N GLU A 110 -1.41 24.34 -19.26
CA GLU A 110 -0.74 25.54 -18.75
C GLU A 110 -1.53 26.15 -17.59
N GLY A 111 -0.85 26.41 -16.47
CA GLY A 111 -1.47 26.91 -15.24
C GLY A 111 -2.14 25.83 -14.36
N GLY A 112 -2.24 24.58 -14.83
CA GLY A 112 -2.69 23.45 -14.02
C GLY A 112 -1.68 23.12 -12.91
N THR A 113 -2.18 22.94 -11.68
CA THR A 113 -1.33 22.57 -10.54
C THR A 113 -1.89 21.37 -9.80
N LEU A 114 -0.98 20.54 -9.26
CA LEU A 114 -1.33 19.41 -8.39
C LEU A 114 -0.69 19.64 -7.02
N ARG A 115 -1.47 19.45 -5.94
CA ARG A 115 -0.96 19.47 -4.57
C ARG A 115 -0.29 18.15 -4.22
N ILE A 116 0.85 17.87 -4.86
CA ILE A 116 1.59 16.60 -4.76
C ILE A 116 1.85 16.17 -3.30
N PRO A 117 2.24 17.05 -2.35
CA PRO A 117 2.46 16.62 -0.97
C PRO A 117 1.22 16.00 -0.32
N GLY A 118 0.03 16.60 -0.51
CA GLY A 118 -1.20 16.06 0.03
C GLY A 118 -1.55 14.71 -0.59
N LEU A 119 -1.44 14.62 -1.92
CA LEU A 119 -1.69 13.38 -2.67
C LEU A 119 -0.73 12.25 -2.29
N ALA A 120 0.52 12.59 -1.96
CA ALA A 120 1.48 11.60 -1.50
C ALA A 120 1.06 11.01 -0.14
N VAL A 121 0.46 11.79 0.75
CA VAL A 121 -0.09 11.30 2.03
C VAL A 121 -1.30 10.41 1.80
N GLU A 122 -2.22 10.79 0.89
CA GLU A 122 -3.36 9.94 0.50
C GLU A 122 -2.87 8.57 -0.02
N ALA A 123 -1.93 8.58 -0.97
CA ALA A 123 -1.36 7.38 -1.57
C ALA A 123 -0.61 6.52 -0.55
N ALA A 124 0.24 7.13 0.30
CA ALA A 124 0.95 6.43 1.36
C ALA A 124 -0.02 5.76 2.35
N THR A 125 -1.11 6.43 2.70
CA THR A 125 -2.16 5.88 3.57
C THR A 125 -2.85 4.70 2.91
N CYS A 126 -3.20 4.80 1.63
CA CYS A 126 -3.78 3.70 0.87
C CYS A 126 -2.84 2.49 0.83
N ILE A 127 -1.56 2.69 0.51
CA ILE A 127 -0.54 1.64 0.48
C ILE A 127 -0.43 0.97 1.86
N ALA A 128 -0.29 1.75 2.92
CA ALA A 128 -0.20 1.22 4.28
C ALA A 128 -1.47 0.44 4.67
N ALA A 129 -2.66 0.93 4.30
CA ALA A 129 -3.93 0.24 4.55
C ALA A 129 -4.05 -1.08 3.76
N GLY A 130 -3.57 -1.11 2.52
CA GLY A 130 -3.51 -2.33 1.70
C GLY A 130 -2.59 -3.39 2.30
N LEU A 131 -1.42 -2.98 2.78
CA LEU A 131 -0.50 -3.85 3.52
C LEU A 131 -1.13 -4.36 4.83
N LEU A 132 -1.84 -3.49 5.56
CA LEU A 132 -2.45 -3.82 6.85
C LEU A 132 -3.59 -4.84 6.68
N THR A 133 -4.54 -4.55 5.80
CA THR A 133 -5.68 -5.44 5.50
C THR A 133 -5.21 -6.80 5.01
N THR A 134 -4.18 -6.86 4.16
CA THR A 134 -3.59 -8.12 3.72
C THR A 134 -2.90 -8.87 4.86
N THR A 135 -2.20 -8.17 5.75
CA THR A 135 -1.60 -8.77 6.95
C THR A 135 -2.65 -9.39 7.87
N ILE A 136 -3.78 -8.70 8.08
CA ILE A 136 -4.90 -9.20 8.87
C ILE A 136 -5.50 -10.44 8.20
N ALA A 137 -5.73 -10.41 6.89
CA ALA A 137 -6.26 -11.54 6.14
C ALA A 137 -5.32 -12.77 6.19
N ALA A 138 -4.00 -12.55 6.12
CA ALA A 138 -2.98 -13.59 6.20
C ALA A 138 -2.93 -14.32 7.55
N ARG A 139 -3.64 -13.83 8.58
CA ARG A 139 -3.80 -14.54 9.87
C ARG A 139 -4.82 -15.67 9.79
N ARG A 140 -5.76 -15.61 8.84
CA ARG A 140 -6.87 -16.58 8.69
C ARG A 140 -6.81 -17.34 7.38
N HIS A 141 -6.02 -16.87 6.42
CA HIS A 141 -5.95 -17.40 5.07
C HIS A 141 -4.48 -17.54 4.63
N HIS A 142 -4.22 -18.42 3.67
CA HIS A 142 -2.88 -18.71 3.17
C HIS A 142 -2.74 -18.37 1.68
N GLY A 143 -1.53 -18.02 1.28
CA GLY A 143 -1.17 -17.70 -0.11
C GLY A 143 -2.05 -16.62 -0.72
N ARG A 144 -2.29 -16.70 -2.03
CA ARG A 144 -3.06 -15.71 -2.82
C ARG A 144 -4.44 -15.39 -2.27
N SER A 145 -5.11 -16.36 -1.63
CA SER A 145 -6.43 -16.13 -1.03
C SER A 145 -6.40 -15.04 0.07
N ALA A 146 -5.30 -14.92 0.81
CA ALA A 146 -5.11 -13.87 1.80
C ALA A 146 -4.95 -12.49 1.15
N ALA A 147 -4.18 -12.38 0.06
CA ALA A 147 -4.03 -11.13 -0.68
C ALA A 147 -5.34 -10.67 -1.30
N LEU A 148 -6.12 -11.58 -1.92
CA LEU A 148 -7.42 -11.24 -2.48
C LEU A 148 -8.41 -10.75 -1.41
N ARG A 149 -8.42 -11.36 -0.22
CA ARG A 149 -9.24 -10.87 0.89
C ARG A 149 -8.72 -9.56 1.48
N GLY A 150 -7.40 -9.36 1.53
CA GLY A 150 -6.79 -8.08 1.90
C GLY A 150 -7.23 -6.96 0.96
N MET A 151 -7.12 -7.18 -0.35
CA MET A 151 -7.63 -6.30 -1.39
C MET A 151 -9.12 -6.00 -1.21
N GLY A 152 -9.95 -7.02 -0.97
CA GLY A 152 -11.37 -6.82 -0.67
C GLY A 152 -11.60 -5.95 0.56
N GLY A 153 -10.79 -6.11 1.61
CA GLY A 153 -10.81 -5.25 2.80
C GLY A 153 -10.44 -3.80 2.49
N LEU A 154 -9.39 -3.57 1.69
CA LEU A 154 -8.99 -2.24 1.24
C LEU A 154 -10.11 -1.57 0.41
N LEU A 155 -10.69 -2.30 -0.54
CA LEU A 155 -11.79 -1.81 -1.37
C LEU A 155 -13.03 -1.49 -0.55
N ALA A 156 -13.34 -2.28 0.48
CA ALA A 156 -14.44 -2.00 1.39
C ALA A 156 -14.22 -0.70 2.18
N VAL A 157 -13.00 -0.49 2.71
CA VAL A 157 -12.64 0.78 3.38
C VAL A 157 -12.78 1.95 2.42
N PHE A 158 -12.25 1.82 1.20
CA PHE A 158 -12.36 2.86 0.17
C PHE A 158 -13.82 3.16 -0.17
N ALA A 159 -14.64 2.13 -0.41
CA ALA A 159 -16.07 2.29 -0.71
C ALA A 159 -16.82 3.04 0.40
N VAL A 160 -16.52 2.76 1.67
CA VAL A 160 -17.09 3.51 2.80
C VAL A 160 -16.71 4.99 2.72
N THR A 161 -15.44 5.31 2.44
CA THR A 161 -15.00 6.71 2.32
C THR A 161 -15.63 7.47 1.14
N LEU A 162 -16.04 6.77 0.09
CA LEU A 162 -16.78 7.39 -1.02
C LEU A 162 -18.21 7.77 -0.64
N VAL A 163 -18.84 7.03 0.27
CA VAL A 163 -20.23 7.28 0.71
C VAL A 163 -20.30 8.38 1.77
N LEU A 164 -19.23 8.60 2.53
CA LEU A 164 -19.14 9.67 3.54
C LEU A 164 -19.19 11.05 2.87
N ARG A 165 -20.37 11.66 2.76
CA ARG A 165 -20.50 13.04 2.25
C ARG A 165 -20.43 14.05 3.38
N GLY A 166 -19.90 15.24 3.08
CA GLY A 166 -19.85 16.36 4.02
C GLY A 166 -18.66 17.28 3.80
N PRO A 167 -18.49 18.31 4.66
CA PRO A 167 -17.40 19.29 4.54
C PRO A 167 -16.01 18.70 4.74
N TYR A 168 -15.93 17.47 5.29
CA TYR A 168 -14.70 16.72 5.57
C TYR A 168 -14.60 15.43 4.74
N TRP A 169 -15.18 15.42 3.53
CA TRP A 169 -15.06 14.28 2.63
C TRP A 169 -13.58 13.95 2.37
N PRO A 170 -13.11 12.69 2.49
CA PRO A 170 -11.67 12.38 2.34
C PRO A 170 -11.10 12.68 0.95
N TRP A 171 -11.96 12.83 -0.07
CA TRP A 171 -11.58 12.96 -1.47
C TRP A 171 -11.88 14.35 -2.05
N LEU A 172 -11.76 15.41 -1.24
CA LEU A 172 -11.97 16.80 -1.67
C LEU A 172 -11.12 17.20 -2.89
N ASN A 173 -11.55 18.26 -3.59
CA ASN A 173 -10.76 18.91 -4.62
C ASN A 173 -9.68 19.80 -3.95
N PRO A 174 -8.43 19.86 -4.47
CA PRO A 174 -7.38 20.77 -4.00
C PRO A 174 -7.73 22.26 -3.91
N THR A 175 -8.80 22.70 -4.58
CA THR A 175 -9.28 24.09 -4.53
C THR A 175 -10.18 24.38 -3.34
N GLU A 176 -10.67 23.35 -2.63
CA GLU A 176 -11.59 23.50 -1.51
C GLU A 176 -10.90 24.09 -0.28
N PRO A 177 -11.54 25.02 0.46
CA PRO A 177 -10.94 25.70 1.61
C PRO A 177 -10.63 24.74 2.77
N THR A 178 -11.32 23.59 2.84
CA THR A 178 -11.13 22.57 3.88
C THR A 178 -10.06 21.52 3.54
N TRP A 179 -9.37 21.65 2.39
CA TRP A 179 -8.35 20.70 1.93
C TRP A 179 -7.29 20.37 2.98
N GLU A 180 -6.70 21.40 3.61
CA GLU A 180 -5.62 21.23 4.61
C GLU A 180 -6.11 20.47 5.84
N VAL A 181 -7.32 20.78 6.31
CA VAL A 181 -7.93 20.11 7.48
C VAL A 181 -8.13 18.63 7.22
N VAL A 182 -8.63 18.27 6.03
CA VAL A 182 -8.80 16.86 5.63
C VAL A 182 -7.45 16.15 5.52
N HIS A 183 -6.41 16.84 5.05
CA HIS A 183 -5.07 16.26 4.92
C HIS A 183 -4.34 16.05 6.26
N TYR A 184 -4.66 16.84 7.28
CA TYR A 184 -4.28 16.49 8.65
C TYR A 184 -4.96 15.20 9.12
N GLY A 185 -6.23 15.00 8.75
CA GLY A 185 -6.94 13.73 8.97
C GLY A 185 -6.27 12.55 8.29
N TRP A 186 -5.86 12.70 7.02
CA TRP A 186 -5.08 11.68 6.30
C TRP A 186 -3.74 11.39 6.98
N SER A 187 -3.03 12.42 7.42
CA SER A 187 -1.74 12.28 8.12
C SER A 187 -1.89 11.53 9.45
N ALA A 188 -2.91 11.86 10.24
CA ALA A 188 -3.24 11.14 11.47
C ALA A 188 -3.60 9.68 11.18
N THR A 189 -4.38 9.43 10.12
CA THR A 189 -4.76 8.08 9.69
C THR A 189 -3.54 7.27 9.27
N LEU A 190 -2.60 7.87 8.52
CA LEU A 190 -1.34 7.22 8.14
C LEU A 190 -0.56 6.75 9.37
N VAL A 191 -0.41 7.62 10.38
CA VAL A 191 0.26 7.27 11.64
C VAL A 191 -0.42 6.10 12.33
N LEU A 192 -1.75 6.13 12.45
CA LEU A 192 -2.52 5.04 13.07
C LEU A 192 -2.36 3.71 12.33
N VAL A 193 -2.41 3.73 10.99
CA VAL A 193 -2.24 2.53 10.16
C VAL A 193 -0.82 1.97 10.26
N VAL A 194 0.21 2.83 10.31
CA VAL A 194 1.61 2.40 10.49
C VAL A 194 1.84 1.79 11.88
N ILE A 195 1.25 2.37 12.94
CA ILE A 195 1.30 1.80 14.29
C ILE A 195 0.61 0.43 14.31
N ALA A 196 -0.57 0.32 13.69
CA ALA A 196 -1.28 -0.96 13.57
C ALA A 196 -0.41 -2.00 12.83
N LEU A 197 0.22 -1.63 11.72
CA LEU A 197 1.15 -2.50 10.98
C LEU A 197 2.33 -2.99 11.85
N ASP A 198 3.01 -2.10 12.58
CA ASP A 198 4.10 -2.51 13.48
C ASP A 198 3.60 -3.42 14.61
N SER A 199 2.42 -3.14 15.16
CA SER A 199 1.82 -4.00 16.19
C SER A 199 1.52 -5.40 15.67
N MET A 200 1.06 -5.52 14.41
CA MET A 200 0.79 -6.81 13.78
C MET A 200 2.07 -7.62 13.52
N ALA A 201 3.22 -6.95 13.39
CA ALA A 201 4.53 -7.58 13.25
C ALA A 201 5.13 -8.07 14.58
N ARG A 202 4.56 -7.66 15.73
CA ARG A 202 4.91 -8.18 17.05
C ARG A 202 4.08 -9.44 17.29
N GLU A 203 4.65 -10.61 17.00
CA GLU A 203 4.03 -11.85 17.46
C GLU A 203 3.93 -11.83 18.98
N PRO A 204 2.77 -12.16 19.57
CA PRO A 204 2.74 -12.54 20.97
C PRO A 204 3.72 -13.70 21.08
N HIS A 205 4.69 -13.60 22.01
CA HIS A 205 5.43 -14.77 22.44
C HIS A 205 4.38 -15.81 22.77
N ARG A 206 4.23 -16.81 21.90
CA ARG A 206 3.33 -17.92 22.15
C ARG A 206 3.97 -18.59 23.33
N THR A 207 3.51 -18.24 24.53
CA THR A 207 3.89 -18.88 25.78
C THR A 207 3.59 -20.33 25.51
N ARG A 208 4.65 -21.08 25.20
CA ARG A 208 4.56 -22.49 24.92
C ARG A 208 4.15 -23.03 26.27
N HIS A 209 2.84 -23.18 26.50
CA HIS A 209 2.35 -24.06 27.55
C HIS A 209 2.89 -25.42 27.13
N ILE A 210 4.11 -25.70 27.57
CA ILE A 210 4.65 -27.04 27.64
C ILE A 210 3.69 -27.69 28.61
N HIS A 211 2.69 -28.38 28.07
CA HIS A 211 1.96 -29.36 28.84
C HIS A 211 3.02 -30.42 29.15
N THR A 212 3.72 -30.25 30.27
CA THR A 212 4.37 -31.33 30.98
C THR A 212 3.23 -32.27 31.37
N ALA A 213 2.93 -33.20 30.47
CA ALA A 213 2.18 -34.38 30.83
C ALA A 213 3.12 -35.18 31.74
N ASP A 214 2.90 -35.05 33.05
CA ASP A 214 3.45 -35.97 34.04
C ASP A 214 3.15 -37.41 33.59
N ARG A 215 4.22 -38.18 33.44
CA ARG A 215 4.23 -39.63 33.55
C ARG A 215 5.29 -40.00 34.56
#